data_AF-A0A1R1WXE3-F1
#
_entry.id   AF-A0A1R1WXE3-F1
#
_cell.length_a   1.000
_cell.length_b   1.000
_cell.length_c   1.000
_cell.angle_alpha   90.00
_cell.angle_beta   90.00
_cell.angle_gamma   90.00
#
_symmetry.space_group_name_H-M   'P 1'
#
loop_
_entity.id
_entity.type
_entity.pdbx_description
1 polymer ?
#
loop_
_entity_poly.entity_id
_entity_poly.type
_entity_poly.pdbx_seq_one_letter_code
_entity_poly.pdbx_strand_id
1 'polypeptide(L)'
;MPRRIPDYPDAYTGWNLISSYGSLISVFSTILFLYILYDQLTKVESPLSNDYWYYPQFFSSSSVNTNQTIVAYNLEWTLSTPTPLHYLYETPKVTTINDSNSLPSNLIPPIKNWLTTRS
;
A
#
# COMPACT_ATOMS: atom_id res chain seq x y z
N MET A 1 9.28 19.79 35.04
CA MET A 1 10.30 20.61 34.34
C MET A 1 9.60 21.76 33.64
N PRO A 2 9.80 23.03 34.05
CA PRO A 2 9.31 24.18 33.30
C PRO A 2 9.88 24.19 31.86
N ARG A 3 9.05 24.50 30.86
CA ARG A 3 9.31 24.22 29.43
C ARG A 3 10.50 24.96 28.79
N ARG A 4 10.91 26.11 29.34
CA ARG A 4 11.86 27.03 28.70
C ARG A 4 13.00 27.37 29.65
N ILE A 5 13.75 26.35 30.08
CA ILE A 5 14.90 26.53 30.94
C ILE A 5 16.15 26.15 30.15
N PRO A 6 17.15 27.04 30.05
CA PRO A 6 18.42 26.73 29.37
C PRO A 6 19.28 25.74 30.17
N ASP A 7 19.37 25.91 31.49
CA ASP A 7 20.21 25.08 32.36
C ASP A 7 19.37 24.22 33.30
N TYR A 8 19.52 22.90 33.18
CA TYR A 8 18.80 21.95 34.01
C TYR A 8 19.66 21.47 35.19
N PRO A 9 19.04 21.24 36.38
CA PRO A 9 19.71 20.55 37.48
C PRO A 9 20.30 19.21 37.04
N ASP A 10 21.38 18.79 37.70
CA ASP A 10 22.13 17.55 37.43
C ASP A 10 21.24 16.30 37.36
N ALA A 11 20.19 16.23 38.18
CA ALA A 11 19.19 15.16 38.21
C ALA A 11 18.47 14.92 36.86
N TYR A 12 18.42 15.90 35.96
CA TYR A 12 17.74 15.80 34.66
C TYR A 12 18.69 15.65 33.47
N THR A 13 19.99 15.66 33.71
CA THR A 13 21.02 15.60 32.65
C THR A 13 20.89 14.34 31.81
N GLY A 14 20.63 13.17 32.42
CA GLY A 14 20.45 11.90 31.71
C GLY A 14 19.32 11.91 30.67
N TRP A 15 18.16 12.49 31.03
CA TRP A 15 17.01 12.60 30.11
C TRP A 15 17.26 13.61 28.98
N ASN A 16 18.04 14.66 29.23
CA ASN A 16 18.43 15.60 28.19
C ASN A 16 19.43 14.96 27.19
N LEU A 17 20.36 14.14 27.69
CA LEU A 17 21.30 13.41 26.85
C LEU A 17 20.60 12.42 25.91
N ILE A 18 19.67 11.61 26.41
CA ILE A 18 18.91 10.67 25.55
C ILE A 18 18.07 11.42 24.49
N SER A 19 17.45 12.53 24.86
CA SER A 19 16.70 13.37 23.90
C SER A 19 17.60 13.96 22.82
N SER A 20 18.83 14.33 23.18
CA SER A 20 19.82 14.86 22.24
C SER A 20 20.27 13.78 21.25
N TYR A 21 20.51 12.55 21.71
CA TYR A 21 20.79 11.42 20.83
C TYR A 21 19.62 11.11 19.89
N GLY A 22 18.38 11.20 20.36
CA GLY A 22 17.18 11.04 19.52
C GLY A 22 17.09 12.09 18.40
N SER A 23 17.49 13.33 18.68
CA SER A 23 17.56 14.38 17.65
C SER A 23 18.63 14.06 16.59
N LEU A 24 19.80 13.57 16.99
CA LEU A 24 20.84 13.16 16.03
C LEU A 24 20.37 12.01 15.13
N ILE A 25 19.70 11.00 15.70
CA ILE A 25 19.14 9.87 14.94
C ILE A 25 18.09 10.36 13.92
N SER A 26 17.28 11.35 14.30
CA SER A 26 16.28 11.94 13.41
C SER A 26 16.93 12.64 12.21
N VAL A 27 18.04 13.35 12.42
CA VAL A 27 18.81 13.98 11.33
C VAL A 27 19.36 12.92 10.36
N PHE A 28 19.94 11.83 10.88
CA PHE A 28 20.42 10.74 10.04
C PHE A 28 19.28 10.07 9.25
N SER A 29 18.12 9.87 9.87
CA SER A 29 16.92 9.34 9.21
C SER A 29 16.45 10.24 8.06
N THR A 30 16.45 11.56 8.24
CA THR A 30 16.10 12.51 7.18
C THR A 30 17.06 12.44 6.00
N ILE A 31 18.37 12.31 6.24
CA ILE A 31 19.37 12.17 5.17
C ILE A 31 19.12 10.87 4.38
N LEU A 32 18.88 9.75 5.08
CA LEU A 32 18.57 8.46 4.47
C LEU A 32 17.28 8.53 3.64
N PHE A 33 16.23 9.18 4.16
CA PHE A 33 14.98 9.38 3.43
C PHE A 33 15.20 10.13 2.11
N LEU A 34 15.98 11.22 2.14
CA LEU A 34 16.31 11.99 0.93
C LEU A 34 17.11 11.17 -0.08
N TYR A 35 18.02 10.31 0.39
CA TYR A 35 18.76 9.40 -0.50
C TYR A 35 17.84 8.39 -1.20
N ILE A 36 16.93 7.74 -0.46
CA ILE A 36 15.95 6.82 -1.06
C ILE A 36 15.08 7.56 -2.06
N LEU A 37 14.61 8.76 -1.72
CA LEU A 37 13.78 9.58 -2.61
C LEU A 37 14.54 9.94 -3.91
N TYR A 38 15.81 10.32 -3.82
CA TYR A 38 16.66 10.57 -4.98
C TYR A 38 16.83 9.33 -5.86
N ASP A 39 17.06 8.16 -5.25
CA ASP A 39 17.21 6.89 -5.96
C ASP A 39 15.92 6.50 -6.71
N GLN A 40 14.75 6.69 -6.09
CA GLN A 40 13.45 6.43 -6.72
C GLN A 40 13.14 7.37 -7.89
N LEU A 41 13.57 8.64 -7.82
CA LEU A 41 13.33 9.61 -8.90
C LEU A 41 14.27 9.40 -10.10
N THR A 42 15.47 8.86 -9.88
CA THR A 42 16.47 8.68 -10.95
C THR A 42 16.34 7.32 -11.65
N LYS A 43 15.83 6.30 -10.96
CA LYS A 43 15.52 4.99 -11.55
C LYS A 43 14.17 5.04 -12.25
N VAL A 44 14.19 5.16 -13.58
CA VAL A 44 12.99 4.97 -14.41
C VAL A 44 12.92 3.50 -14.80
N GLU A 45 12.40 2.67 -13.91
CA GLU A 45 12.03 1.29 -14.24
C GLU A 45 10.58 1.27 -14.75
N SER A 46 10.28 0.43 -15.73
CA SER A 46 8.89 0.19 -16.12
C SER A 46 8.15 -0.45 -14.94
N PRO A 47 6.93 0.02 -14.60
CA PRO A 47 6.17 -0.56 -13.51
C PRO A 47 5.96 -2.06 -13.74
N LEU A 48 6.29 -2.89 -12.75
CA LEU A 48 6.15 -4.35 -12.81
C LEU A 48 4.68 -4.77 -12.97
N SER A 49 3.77 -3.93 -12.47
CA SER A 49 2.32 -4.13 -12.47
C SER A 49 1.63 -2.79 -12.16
N ASN A 50 0.34 -2.71 -12.48
CA ASN A 50 -0.53 -1.60 -12.05
C ASN A 50 -0.73 -1.59 -10.53
N ASP A 51 -0.67 -2.75 -9.89
CA ASP A 51 -0.78 -2.91 -8.44
C ASP A 51 0.58 -3.34 -7.85
N TYR A 52 1.19 -2.44 -7.07
CA TYR A 52 2.47 -2.70 -6.38
C TYR A 52 2.33 -3.65 -5.18
N TRP A 53 1.12 -3.84 -4.67
CA TRP A 53 0.81 -4.73 -3.55
C TRP A 53 0.15 -6.03 -4.00
N TYR A 54 0.15 -6.29 -5.31
CA TYR A 54 -0.50 -7.45 -5.89
C TYR A 54 0.01 -8.75 -5.29
N TYR A 55 -0.93 -9.57 -4.84
CA TYR A 55 -0.69 -10.95 -4.48
C TYR A 55 -1.76 -11.82 -5.18
N PRO A 56 -1.38 -12.95 -5.80
CA PRO A 56 -2.34 -13.80 -6.50
C PRO A 56 -3.27 -14.47 -5.49
N GLN A 57 -4.58 -14.45 -5.74
CA GLN A 57 -5.57 -15.09 -4.87
C GLN A 57 -5.47 -16.63 -4.87
N PHE A 58 -4.93 -17.20 -5.94
CA PHE A 58 -4.65 -18.62 -6.08
C PHE A 58 -3.45 -18.83 -7.01
N PHE A 59 -2.68 -19.90 -6.75
CA PHE A 59 -1.62 -20.34 -7.65
C PHE A 59 -2.23 -21.29 -8.69
N SER A 60 -2.16 -20.93 -9.97
CA SER A 60 -2.64 -21.75 -11.09
C SER A 60 -1.48 -22.13 -11.99
N SER A 61 -1.44 -23.39 -12.43
CA SER A 61 -0.50 -23.88 -13.44
C SER A 61 -0.97 -23.63 -14.88
N SER A 62 -2.23 -23.22 -15.08
CA SER A 62 -2.80 -22.90 -16.39
C SER A 62 -2.69 -21.41 -16.69
N SER A 63 -2.05 -21.07 -17.81
CA SER A 63 -1.83 -19.70 -18.30
C SER A 63 -3.11 -18.94 -18.69
N VAL A 64 -4.24 -19.62 -18.83
CA VAL A 64 -5.51 -19.04 -19.27
C VAL A 64 -6.19 -18.19 -18.17
N ASN A 65 -5.85 -18.41 -16.89
CA ASN A 65 -6.50 -17.73 -15.76
C ASN A 65 -5.69 -16.57 -15.15
N THR A 66 -4.53 -16.21 -15.69
CA THR A 66 -3.70 -15.11 -15.12
C THR A 66 -4.35 -13.75 -15.27
N ASN A 67 -5.22 -13.56 -16.26
CA ASN A 67 -5.95 -12.30 -16.45
C ASN A 67 -7.18 -12.18 -15.52
N GLN A 68 -7.54 -13.25 -14.80
CA GLN A 68 -8.69 -13.32 -13.89
C GLN A 68 -8.28 -13.21 -12.41
N THR A 69 -6.98 -13.18 -12.12
CA THR A 69 -6.47 -13.06 -10.75
C THR A 69 -6.30 -11.62 -10.28
N ILE A 70 -6.47 -10.63 -11.18
CA ILE A 70 -6.32 -9.21 -10.85
C ILE A 70 -7.58 -8.75 -10.11
N VAL A 71 -7.57 -8.93 -8.80
CA VAL A 71 -8.56 -8.38 -7.89
C VAL A 71 -7.88 -7.29 -7.08
N ALA A 72 -8.34 -6.06 -7.25
CA ALA A 72 -7.91 -4.92 -6.46
C ALA A 72 -8.91 -4.66 -5.33
N TYR A 73 -8.43 -4.22 -4.16
CA TYR A 73 -9.30 -3.86 -3.03
C TYR A 73 -10.01 -2.52 -3.19
N ASN A 74 -9.48 -1.67 -4.05
CA ASN A 74 -9.94 -0.32 -4.34
C ASN A 74 -9.67 -0.03 -5.82
N LEU A 75 -10.47 0.87 -6.37
CA LEU A 75 -10.41 1.20 -7.81
C LEU A 75 -9.06 1.75 -8.24
N GLU A 76 -8.31 2.40 -7.35
CA GLU A 76 -7.01 2.99 -7.69
C GLU A 76 -5.99 1.99 -8.24
N TRP A 77 -6.04 0.73 -7.78
CA TRP A 77 -5.10 -0.32 -8.21
C TRP A 77 -5.52 -1.05 -9.49
N THR A 78 -6.65 -0.68 -10.11
CA THR A 78 -7.03 -1.22 -11.43
C THR A 78 -6.50 -0.39 -12.59
N LEU A 79 -6.06 0.85 -12.32
CA LEU A 79 -5.60 1.77 -13.35
C LEU A 79 -4.15 1.51 -13.77
N SER A 80 -3.83 1.87 -15.01
CA SER A 80 -2.45 1.86 -15.51
C SER A 80 -1.61 2.95 -14.86
N THR A 81 -0.32 2.67 -14.63
CA THR A 81 0.67 3.67 -14.24
C THR A 81 1.46 4.16 -15.48
N PRO A 82 1.64 5.47 -15.70
CA PRO A 82 1.00 6.59 -15.00
C PRO A 82 -0.50 6.69 -15.30
N THR A 83 -1.28 7.23 -14.36
CA THR A 83 -2.72 7.36 -14.53
C THR A 83 -3.05 8.27 -15.73
N PRO A 84 -3.98 7.85 -16.61
CA PRO A 84 -4.42 8.68 -17.72
C PRO A 84 -5.15 9.93 -17.21
N LEU A 85 -5.23 10.97 -18.05
CA LEU A 85 -5.86 12.24 -17.70
C LEU A 85 -7.34 12.07 -17.30
N HIS A 86 -8.04 11.16 -17.98
CA HIS A 86 -9.37 10.71 -17.57
C HIS A 86 -9.24 9.42 -16.78
N TYR A 87 -9.51 9.53 -15.48
CA TYR A 87 -9.42 8.44 -14.50
C TYR A 87 -10.16 7.18 -14.94
N LEU A 88 -11.41 7.33 -15.38
CA LEU A 88 -12.20 6.25 -15.96
C LEU A 88 -12.95 6.77 -17.18
N TYR A 89 -13.03 5.93 -18.21
CA TYR A 89 -13.87 6.20 -19.38
C TYR A 89 -15.35 5.93 -19.09
N GLU A 90 -15.64 5.02 -18.16
CA GLU A 90 -16.98 4.65 -17.75
C GLU A 90 -17.05 4.46 -16.23
N THR A 91 -18.22 4.71 -15.64
CA THR A 91 -18.42 4.52 -14.20
C THR A 91 -18.39 3.02 -13.87
N PRO A 92 -17.65 2.61 -12.82
CA PRO A 92 -17.53 1.20 -12.48
C PRO A 92 -18.87 0.71 -11.92
N LYS A 93 -19.30 -0.46 -12.37
CA LYS A 93 -20.53 -1.10 -11.90
C LYS A 93 -20.21 -2.03 -10.74
N VAL A 94 -20.91 -1.85 -9.62
CA VAL A 94 -20.90 -2.84 -8.54
C VAL A 94 -21.82 -3.98 -8.94
N THR A 95 -21.26 -5.17 -9.17
CA THR A 95 -22.04 -6.39 -9.39
C THR A 95 -22.23 -7.13 -8.08
N THR A 96 -23.46 -7.48 -7.74
CA THR A 96 -23.72 -8.40 -6.63
C THR A 96 -23.63 -9.83 -7.12
N ILE A 97 -23.36 -10.78 -6.23
CA ILE A 97 -23.20 -12.22 -6.57
C ILE A 97 -24.46 -12.78 -7.27
N ASN A 98 -25.62 -12.15 -7.07
CA ASN A 98 -26.89 -12.54 -7.67
C ASN A 98 -27.05 -12.04 -9.13
N ASP A 99 -26.19 -11.15 -9.61
CA ASP A 99 -26.15 -10.66 -11.00
C ASP A 99 -25.35 -11.59 -11.94
N SER A 100 -25.13 -12.84 -11.52
CA SER A 100 -24.24 -13.85 -12.11
C SER A 100 -24.51 -14.21 -13.57
N ASN A 101 -25.66 -13.81 -14.12
CA ASN A 101 -25.95 -13.97 -15.56
C ASN A 101 -25.22 -12.95 -16.44
N SER A 102 -24.57 -11.94 -15.86
CA SER A 102 -23.83 -10.89 -16.58
C SER A 102 -22.32 -10.95 -16.42
N LEU A 103 -21.82 -11.83 -15.54
CA LEU A 103 -20.39 -12.07 -15.37
C LEU A 103 -20.02 -13.32 -16.17
N PRO A 104 -19.06 -13.29 -17.12
CA PRO A 104 -18.52 -14.52 -17.67
C PRO A 104 -18.06 -15.41 -16.52
N SER A 105 -18.45 -16.69 -16.55
CA SER A 105 -18.31 -17.70 -15.47
C SER A 105 -16.91 -17.84 -14.88
N ASN A 106 -15.91 -17.21 -15.50
CA ASN A 106 -14.51 -17.24 -15.11
C ASN A 106 -14.08 -16.03 -14.25
N LEU A 107 -15.00 -15.12 -13.88
CA LEU A 107 -14.76 -13.97 -12.99
C LEU A 107 -15.25 -14.21 -11.55
N ILE A 108 -15.66 -15.43 -11.22
CA ILE A 108 -16.17 -15.76 -9.87
C ILE A 108 -14.97 -16.19 -9.01
N PRO A 109 -14.48 -15.37 -8.06
CA PRO A 109 -13.45 -15.82 -7.13
C PRO A 109 -14.01 -16.98 -6.27
N PRO A 110 -13.22 -18.02 -5.99
CA PRO A 110 -13.67 -19.13 -5.16
C PRO A 110 -14.02 -18.63 -3.76
N ILE A 111 -15.26 -18.91 -3.37
CA ILE A 111 -15.93 -18.49 -2.14
C ILE A 111 -15.09 -18.85 -0.90
N LYS A 112 -14.63 -17.85 -0.13
CA LYS A 112 -14.29 -18.05 1.29
C LYS A 112 -15.50 -17.71 2.15
N ASN A 113 -16.31 -18.72 2.47
CA ASN A 113 -17.41 -18.63 3.44
C ASN A 113 -16.85 -18.44 4.85
N TRP A 114 -16.75 -17.18 5.33
CA TRP A 114 -16.40 -16.88 6.72
C TRP A 114 -17.62 -16.60 7.62
N LEU A 115 -18.86 -16.79 7.14
CA LEU A 115 -20.09 -16.47 7.89
C LEU A 115 -21.02 -17.67 8.12
N THR A 116 -20.48 -18.84 8.41
CA THR A 116 -21.28 -19.98 8.91
C THR A 116 -20.70 -20.58 10.18
N THR A 117 -20.59 -19.81 11.26
CA THR A 117 -20.62 -20.30 12.66
C THR A 117 -21.09 -19.20 13.61
N ARG A 118 -22.39 -18.91 13.63
CA ARG A 118 -23.07 -18.42 14.84
C ARG A 118 -24.38 -19.19 14.95
N SER A 119 -24.30 -20.36 15.59
CA SER A 119 -25.41 -21.00 16.29
C SER A 119 -25.76 -20.18 17.53
#